data_AF-A0A5K8A532-F1
#
_entry.id   AF-A0A5K8A532-F1
#
_cell.length_a   1.000
_cell.length_b   1.000
_cell.length_c   1.000
_cell.angle_alpha   90.00
_cell.angle_beta   90.00
_cell.angle_gamma   90.00
#
_symmetry.space_group_name_H-M   'P 1'
#
loop_
_entity.id
_entity.type
_entity.pdbx_description
1 polymer ?
#
loop_
_entity_poly.entity_id
_entity_poly.type
_entity_poly.pdbx_seq_one_letter_code
_entity_poly.pdbx_strand_id
1 'polypeptide(L)'
;MVTIDPDKTVMNIADLKKRENQTVHGEKEFGSVFQDVITTSDAQPLVSESVSSLSEIRPAQFNVQTEAAETGIVDHVQQLLDTMEIYQQQLGSRSTSLKEIEPVLEKMDSQNESLAEMADATGVDDDLKTIINQSLTLSSIEIARYRSGQYNDE
;
A
#
# COMPACT_ATOMS: atom_id res chain seq x y z
N MET A 1 9.20 24.67 30.27
CA MET A 1 7.90 24.30 30.85
C MET A 1 6.92 25.40 30.49
N VAL A 2 5.95 25.10 29.62
CA VAL A 2 4.95 26.08 29.17
C VAL A 2 3.72 25.88 30.03
N THR A 3 3.42 26.86 30.88
CA THR A 3 2.22 26.86 31.73
C THR A 3 1.05 27.34 30.88
N ILE A 4 0.07 26.46 30.64
CA ILE A 4 -1.17 26.82 29.96
C ILE A 4 -2.14 27.34 31.02
N ASP A 5 -2.50 28.62 30.90
CA ASP A 5 -3.39 29.34 31.82
C ASP A 5 -4.86 29.07 31.45
N PRO A 6 -5.68 28.47 32.34
CA PRO A 6 -7.04 28.03 32.01
C PRO A 6 -8.08 29.15 31.92
N ASP A 7 -7.74 30.41 32.23
CA ASP A 7 -8.70 31.54 32.19
C ASP A 7 -8.69 32.34 30.87
N LYS A 8 -8.03 31.82 29.83
CA LYS A 8 -8.02 32.48 28.52
C LYS A 8 -9.32 32.18 27.77
N THR A 9 -10.29 33.08 27.95
CA THR A 9 -11.58 33.10 27.24
C THR A 9 -11.36 33.02 25.72
N VAL A 10 -11.91 31.97 25.10
CA VAL A 10 -11.90 31.76 23.64
C VAL A 10 -12.83 32.79 23.00
N MET A 11 -12.27 33.80 22.33
CA MET A 11 -13.06 34.74 21.54
C MET A 11 -13.75 34.01 20.39
N ASN A 12 -15.07 34.18 20.32
CA ASN A 12 -15.97 33.59 19.34
C ASN A 12 -15.66 34.14 17.93
N ILE A 13 -15.45 33.25 16.96
CA ILE A 13 -15.04 33.55 15.57
C ILE A 13 -16.22 34.12 14.74
N ALA A 14 -17.38 34.36 15.35
CA ALA A 14 -18.59 34.79 14.66
C ALA A 14 -18.69 36.29 14.31
N ASP A 15 -17.69 37.13 14.64
CA ASP A 15 -17.82 38.60 14.52
C ASP A 15 -16.67 39.32 13.80
N LEU A 16 -16.30 38.83 12.61
CA LEU A 16 -15.46 39.58 11.65
C LEU A 16 -16.09 39.58 10.24
N LYS A 17 -17.30 40.13 10.17
CA LYS A 17 -17.89 40.58 8.90
C LYS A 17 -17.65 42.08 8.80
N LYS A 18 -16.89 42.52 7.78
CA LYS A 18 -17.11 43.73 6.94
C LYS A 18 -15.80 44.45 6.53
N ARG A 19 -15.78 44.83 5.24
CA ARG A 19 -14.89 45.73 4.47
C ARG A 19 -13.75 45.01 3.72
N GLU A 20 -13.42 45.29 2.46
CA GLU A 20 -13.85 46.32 1.50
C GLU A 20 -13.37 45.92 0.09
N ASN A 21 -14.15 46.28 -0.94
CA ASN A 21 -13.73 46.60 -2.31
C ASN A 21 -12.87 45.60 -3.11
N GLN A 22 -13.52 44.65 -3.78
CA GLN A 22 -12.94 44.00 -4.97
C GLN A 22 -13.48 44.71 -6.22
N THR A 23 -12.70 45.62 -6.76
CA THR A 23 -12.96 46.25 -8.06
C THR A 23 -12.88 45.19 -9.15
N VAL A 24 -13.99 44.97 -9.84
CA VAL A 24 -14.10 44.17 -11.06
C VAL A 24 -13.28 44.86 -12.16
N HIS A 25 -12.06 44.39 -12.36
CA HIS A 25 -11.23 44.66 -13.54
C HIS A 25 -10.67 43.30 -13.98
N GLY A 26 -11.29 42.67 -14.96
CA GLY A 26 -10.88 41.34 -15.40
C GLY A 26 -11.45 40.89 -16.74
N GLU A 27 -12.62 41.41 -17.17
CA GLU A 27 -13.23 40.92 -18.42
C GLU A 27 -12.62 41.51 -19.70
N LYS A 28 -12.08 42.73 -19.66
CA LYS A 28 -11.57 43.40 -20.88
C LYS A 28 -10.12 43.07 -21.21
N GLU A 29 -9.32 42.72 -20.20
CA GLU A 29 -7.89 42.43 -20.38
C GLU A 29 -7.67 41.03 -20.95
N PHE A 30 -8.41 40.03 -20.45
CA PHE A 30 -8.37 38.67 -20.98
C PHE A 30 -8.84 38.60 -22.43
N GLY A 31 -9.91 39.32 -22.78
CA GLY A 31 -10.41 39.37 -24.16
C GLY A 31 -9.37 39.89 -25.15
N SER A 32 -8.59 40.90 -24.75
CA SER A 32 -7.53 41.47 -25.59
C SER A 32 -6.40 40.47 -25.86
N VAL A 33 -5.97 39.74 -24.83
CA VAL A 33 -4.90 38.74 -24.98
C VAL A 33 -5.37 37.55 -25.81
N PHE A 34 -6.63 37.14 -25.64
CA PHE A 34 -7.21 36.04 -26.41
C PHE A 34 -7.39 36.39 -27.89
N GLN A 35 -7.82 37.62 -28.20
CA GLN A 35 -7.93 38.09 -29.58
C GLN A 35 -6.57 38.11 -30.28
N ASP A 36 -5.53 38.57 -29.58
CA ASP A 36 -4.17 38.72 -30.12
C ASP A 36 -3.55 37.37 -30.52
N VAL A 37 -3.79 36.32 -29.72
CA VAL A 37 -3.37 34.94 -30.04
C VAL A 37 -4.12 34.38 -31.25
N ILE A 38 -5.40 34.74 -31.46
CA ILE A 38 -6.18 34.24 -32.60
C ILE A 38 -5.76 34.93 -33.90
N THR A 39 -5.52 36.25 -33.89
CA THR A 39 -5.09 36.98 -35.10
C THR A 39 -3.65 36.69 -35.53
N THR A 40 -2.81 36.20 -34.62
CA THR A 40 -1.40 35.89 -34.94
C THR A 40 -1.23 34.53 -35.65
N SER A 41 -2.28 33.70 -35.71
CA SER A 41 -2.16 32.32 -36.21
C SER A 41 -2.34 32.17 -37.73
N ASP A 42 -2.32 33.24 -38.53
CA ASP A 42 -2.45 33.16 -39.99
C ASP A 42 -1.50 34.12 -40.73
N ALA A 43 -0.20 33.78 -40.79
CA ALA A 43 0.77 34.32 -41.75
C ALA A 43 2.08 33.50 -41.82
N GLN A 44 2.07 32.47 -42.68
CA GLN A 44 3.12 31.92 -43.57
C GLN A 44 4.59 31.58 -43.12
N PRO A 45 5.26 30.64 -43.85
CA PRO A 45 6.44 29.86 -43.41
C PRO A 45 7.80 30.45 -43.85
N LEU A 46 8.88 29.74 -43.44
CA LEU A 46 10.35 30.00 -43.59
C LEU A 46 10.89 30.68 -42.32
N VAL A 47 11.71 30.04 -41.48
CA VAL A 47 13.09 29.62 -41.73
C VAL A 47 13.44 28.42 -40.84
N SER A 48 14.21 27.49 -41.39
CA SER A 48 14.80 26.35 -40.68
C SER A 48 15.90 26.84 -39.73
N GLU A 49 15.52 27.26 -38.52
CA GLU A 49 16.45 27.35 -37.39
C GLU A 49 16.37 26.05 -36.59
N SER A 50 17.54 25.42 -36.44
CA SER A 50 17.73 24.21 -35.65
C SER A 50 17.25 24.45 -34.22
N VAL A 51 16.08 23.90 -33.90
CA VAL A 51 15.62 23.74 -32.53
C VAL A 51 16.63 22.84 -31.81
N SER A 52 17.39 23.45 -30.90
CA SER A 52 18.12 22.69 -29.90
C SER A 52 17.10 21.81 -29.19
N SER A 53 17.28 20.50 -29.33
CA SER A 53 16.36 19.47 -28.86
C SER A 53 15.96 19.80 -27.43
N LEU A 54 14.70 20.21 -27.26
CA LEU A 54 14.08 20.38 -25.96
C LEU A 54 14.27 19.04 -25.25
N SER A 55 15.07 19.04 -24.19
CA SER A 55 15.30 17.81 -23.41
C SER A 55 13.94 17.30 -22.99
N GLU A 56 13.62 16.12 -23.53
CA GLU A 56 12.44 15.32 -23.30
C GLU A 56 12.03 15.44 -21.83
N ILE A 57 10.90 16.12 -21.58
CA ILE A 57 10.33 16.22 -20.23
C ILE A 57 9.98 14.78 -19.86
N ARG A 58 10.83 14.16 -19.05
CA ARG A 58 10.58 12.81 -18.57
C ARG A 58 9.29 12.86 -17.75
N PRO A 59 8.30 11.99 -18.05
CA PRO A 59 7.13 11.89 -17.20
C PRO A 59 7.60 11.58 -15.78
N ALA A 60 7.10 12.33 -14.80
CA ALA A 60 7.30 12.00 -13.40
C ALA A 60 6.73 10.60 -13.18
N GLN A 61 7.60 9.63 -12.93
CA GLN A 61 7.15 8.30 -12.52
C GLN A 61 6.66 8.44 -11.09
N PHE A 62 5.33 8.43 -10.93
CA PHE A 62 4.73 8.25 -9.62
C PHE A 62 5.08 6.83 -9.16
N ASN A 63 5.93 6.75 -8.15
CA ASN A 63 6.30 5.49 -7.52
C ASN A 63 5.11 5.02 -6.67
N VAL A 64 4.15 4.34 -7.29
CA VAL A 64 3.04 3.66 -6.60
C VAL A 64 3.60 2.36 -6.00
N GLN A 65 4.51 2.47 -5.05
CA GLN A 65 5.33 1.32 -4.62
C GLN A 65 4.87 0.67 -3.31
N THR A 66 3.87 1.19 -2.59
CA THR A 66 3.67 0.76 -1.20
C THR A 66 2.40 -0.06 -0.95
N GLU A 67 1.30 0.20 -1.64
CA GLU A 67 0.04 -0.48 -1.27
C GLU A 67 -0.06 -1.90 -1.85
N ALA A 68 0.42 -2.15 -3.07
CA ALA A 68 0.27 -3.48 -3.71
C ALA A 68 1.12 -4.59 -3.05
N ALA A 69 2.25 -4.22 -2.44
CA ALA A 69 3.13 -5.18 -1.76
C ALA A 69 2.54 -5.64 -0.42
N GLU A 70 1.89 -4.73 0.32
CA GLU A 70 1.22 -5.05 1.57
C GLU A 70 -0.02 -5.92 1.37
N THR A 71 -0.81 -5.69 0.31
CA THR A 71 -1.96 -6.55 0.00
C THR A 71 -1.53 -7.98 -0.30
N GLY A 72 -0.42 -8.15 -1.04
CA GLY A 72 0.12 -9.47 -1.38
C GLY A 72 0.55 -10.27 -0.15
N ILE A 73 1.30 -9.65 0.77
CA ILE A 73 1.78 -10.39 1.95
C ILE A 73 0.64 -10.79 2.90
N VAL A 74 -0.39 -9.95 3.03
CA VAL A 74 -1.59 -10.29 3.82
C VAL A 74 -2.32 -11.50 3.23
N ASP A 75 -2.45 -11.58 1.90
CA ASP A 75 -3.07 -12.74 1.24
C ASP A 75 -2.26 -14.02 1.49
N HIS A 76 -0.92 -13.95 1.46
CA HIS A 76 -0.05 -15.10 1.75
C HIS A 76 -0.16 -15.56 3.22
N VAL A 77 -0.25 -14.62 4.17
CA VAL A 77 -0.52 -14.95 5.58
C VAL A 77 -1.87 -15.64 5.73
N GLN A 78 -2.92 -15.11 5.11
CA GLN A 78 -4.25 -15.70 5.17
C GLN A 78 -4.26 -17.12 4.61
N GLN A 79 -3.62 -17.33 3.45
CA GLN A 79 -3.53 -18.65 2.84
C GLN A 79 -2.80 -19.68 3.71
N LEU A 80 -1.78 -19.26 4.45
CA LEU A 80 -1.09 -20.11 5.42
C LEU A 80 -2.02 -20.45 6.59
N LEU A 81 -2.70 -19.45 7.17
CA LEU A 81 -3.64 -19.65 8.28
C LEU A 81 -4.81 -20.57 7.90
N ASP A 82 -5.39 -20.39 6.72
CA ASP A 82 -6.46 -21.27 6.21
C ASP A 82 -5.97 -22.72 6.08
N THR A 83 -4.72 -22.91 5.65
CA THR A 83 -4.14 -24.25 5.51
C THR A 83 -3.83 -24.87 6.88
N MET A 84 -3.40 -24.07 7.86
CA MET A 84 -3.24 -24.50 9.25
C MET A 84 -4.58 -24.89 9.89
N GLU A 85 -5.66 -24.19 9.57
CA GLU A 85 -7.00 -24.54 10.03
C GLU A 85 -7.44 -25.90 9.46
N ILE A 86 -7.26 -26.11 8.15
CA ILE A 86 -7.55 -27.40 7.51
C ILE A 86 -6.72 -28.52 8.14
N TYR A 87 -5.42 -28.28 8.37
CA TYR A 87 -4.53 -29.21 9.04
C TYR A 87 -5.05 -29.59 10.44
N GLN A 88 -5.43 -28.60 11.24
CA GLN A 88 -5.99 -28.81 12.58
C GLN A 88 -7.29 -29.63 12.54
N GLN A 89 -8.19 -29.30 11.62
CA GLN A 89 -9.46 -30.02 11.45
C GLN A 89 -9.23 -31.50 11.10
N GLN A 90 -8.24 -31.77 10.22
CA GLN A 90 -7.88 -33.13 9.84
C GLN A 90 -7.21 -33.89 10.98
N LEU A 91 -6.33 -33.27 11.76
CA LEU A 91 -5.75 -33.89 12.96
C LEU A 91 -6.80 -34.22 14.02
N GLY A 92 -7.82 -33.36 14.20
CA GLY A 92 -8.92 -33.60 15.13
C GLY A 92 -9.89 -34.71 14.70
N SER A 93 -9.81 -35.15 13.44
CA SER A 93 -10.72 -36.13 12.85
C SER A 93 -10.19 -37.55 13.05
N ARG A 94 -10.92 -38.38 13.81
CA ARG A 94 -10.58 -39.80 14.02
C ARG A 94 -10.61 -40.67 12.75
N SER A 95 -11.20 -40.18 11.67
CA SER A 95 -11.30 -40.91 10.40
C SER A 95 -10.20 -40.55 9.40
N THR A 96 -9.39 -39.53 9.70
CA THR A 96 -8.33 -39.08 8.80
C THR A 96 -7.01 -39.75 9.20
N SER A 97 -6.41 -40.46 8.26
CA SER A 97 -5.08 -41.04 8.46
C SER A 97 -4.00 -39.98 8.29
N LEU A 98 -2.85 -40.14 8.97
CA LEU A 98 -1.72 -39.22 8.80
C LEU A 98 -1.30 -39.07 7.33
N LYS A 99 -1.33 -40.16 6.57
CA LYS A 99 -1.04 -40.14 5.12
C LYS A 99 -1.97 -39.20 4.33
N GLU A 100 -3.22 -39.01 4.77
CA GLU A 100 -4.16 -38.07 4.15
C GLU A 100 -3.90 -36.62 4.56
N ILE A 101 -3.18 -36.39 5.66
CA ILE A 101 -2.75 -35.08 6.16
C ILE A 101 -1.48 -34.60 5.45
N GLU A 102 -0.62 -35.51 5.01
CA GLU A 102 0.65 -35.22 4.32
C GLU A 102 0.53 -34.19 3.18
N PRO A 103 -0.47 -34.24 2.27
CA PRO A 103 -0.63 -33.21 1.23
C PRO A 103 -0.91 -31.80 1.78
N VAL A 104 -1.64 -31.69 2.88
CA VAL A 104 -1.91 -30.41 3.54
C VAL A 104 -0.64 -29.88 4.20
N LEU A 105 0.16 -30.77 4.78
CA LEU A 105 1.45 -30.44 5.37
C LEU A 105 2.44 -29.89 4.33
N GLU A 106 2.56 -30.54 3.17
CA GLU A 106 3.43 -30.09 2.08
C GLU A 106 2.99 -28.73 1.54
N LYS A 107 1.68 -28.49 1.47
CA LYS A 107 1.14 -27.16 1.13
C LYS A 107 1.51 -26.12 2.18
N MET A 108 1.39 -26.46 3.47
CA MET A 108 1.78 -25.58 4.56
C MET A 108 3.28 -25.24 4.51
N ASP A 109 4.14 -26.22 4.21
CA ASP A 109 5.59 -26.00 4.08
C ASP A 109 5.92 -25.05 2.92
N SER A 110 5.31 -25.26 1.75
CA SER A 110 5.50 -24.37 0.60
C SER A 110 5.02 -22.92 0.87
N GLN A 111 3.90 -22.76 1.56
CA GLN A 111 3.39 -21.44 1.95
C GLN A 111 4.28 -20.77 3.00
N ASN A 112 4.83 -21.57 3.92
CA ASN A 112 5.77 -21.11 4.94
C ASN A 112 7.06 -20.57 4.31
N GLU A 113 7.65 -21.32 3.38
CA GLU A 113 8.84 -20.89 2.62
C GLU A 113 8.57 -19.61 1.83
N SER A 114 7.47 -19.58 1.08
CA SER A 114 7.09 -18.41 0.27
C SER A 114 6.86 -17.16 1.14
N LEU A 115 6.22 -17.30 2.30
CA LEU A 115 5.96 -16.18 3.19
C LEU A 115 7.25 -15.69 3.86
N ALA A 116 8.17 -16.59 4.22
CA ALA A 116 9.46 -16.23 4.79
C ALA A 116 10.30 -15.39 3.80
N GLU A 117 10.35 -15.78 2.53
CA GLU A 117 11.05 -15.02 1.48
C GLU A 117 10.47 -13.61 1.30
N MET A 118 9.14 -13.48 1.35
CA MET A 118 8.47 -12.18 1.22
C MET A 118 8.67 -11.28 2.43
N ALA A 119 8.68 -11.86 3.64
CA ALA A 119 8.88 -11.14 4.90
C ALA A 119 10.26 -10.47 4.98
N ASP A 120 11.29 -11.12 4.41
CA ASP A 120 12.64 -10.57 4.35
C ASP A 120 12.79 -9.45 3.30
N ALA A 121 11.93 -9.44 2.28
CA ALA A 121 11.98 -8.49 1.17
C ALA A 121 11.16 -7.21 1.37
N THR A 122 10.26 -7.17 2.37
CA THR A 122 9.28 -6.08 2.52
C THR A 122 9.47 -5.28 3.81
N GLY A 123 9.32 -3.96 3.72
CA GLY A 123 9.30 -3.05 4.87
C GLY A 123 7.94 -3.04 5.54
N VAL A 124 7.51 -4.19 6.04
CA VAL A 124 6.19 -4.41 6.63
C VAL A 124 6.05 -3.67 7.96
N ASP A 125 4.84 -3.18 8.25
CA ASP A 125 4.48 -2.65 9.57
C ASP A 125 4.77 -3.66 10.70
N ASP A 126 5.16 -3.15 11.88
CA ASP A 126 5.60 -3.96 13.02
C ASP A 126 4.50 -4.91 13.53
N ASP A 127 3.22 -4.53 13.47
CA ASP A 127 2.11 -5.38 13.91
C ASP A 127 1.93 -6.56 12.94
N LEU A 128 1.93 -6.29 11.63
CA LEU A 128 1.82 -7.34 10.61
C LEU A 128 3.04 -8.25 10.60
N LYS A 129 4.24 -7.71 10.82
CA LYS A 129 5.47 -8.49 11.00
C LYS A 129 5.38 -9.45 12.19
N THR A 130 4.74 -9.03 13.27
CA THR A 130 4.50 -9.90 14.43
C THR A 130 3.62 -11.08 14.06
N ILE A 131 2.53 -10.85 13.33
CA ILE A 131 1.63 -11.91 12.86
C ILE A 131 2.37 -12.88 11.93
N ILE A 132 3.13 -12.35 10.95
CA ILE A 132 3.93 -13.16 10.03
C ILE A 132 4.88 -14.07 10.81
N ASN A 133 5.66 -13.50 11.74
CA ASN A 133 6.63 -14.27 12.51
C ASN A 133 5.98 -15.36 13.38
N GLN A 134 4.84 -15.06 14.00
CA GLN A 134 4.09 -16.03 14.80
C GLN A 134 3.58 -17.18 13.93
N SER A 135 2.97 -16.85 12.78
CA SER A 135 2.47 -17.84 11.83
C SER A 135 3.59 -18.73 11.31
N LEU A 136 4.72 -18.15 10.88
CA LEU A 136 5.91 -18.88 10.40
C LEU A 136 6.50 -19.79 11.48
N THR A 137 6.57 -19.30 12.73
CA THR A 137 7.11 -20.08 13.85
C THR A 137 6.20 -21.27 14.14
N LEU A 138 4.88 -21.04 14.21
CA LEU A 138 3.92 -22.06 14.55
C LEU A 138 3.82 -23.14 13.47
N SER A 139 3.72 -22.76 12.20
CA SER A 139 3.73 -23.70 11.07
C SER A 139 4.99 -24.56 11.07
N SER A 140 6.17 -23.95 11.29
CA SER A 140 7.45 -24.67 11.33
C SER A 140 7.51 -25.70 12.46
N ILE A 141 6.98 -25.36 13.64
CA ILE A 141 6.87 -26.29 14.77
C ILE A 141 5.98 -27.47 14.39
N GLU A 142 4.80 -27.22 13.83
CA GLU A 142 3.86 -28.28 13.46
C GLU A 142 4.38 -29.20 12.36
N ILE A 143 5.07 -28.63 11.36
CA ILE A 143 5.76 -29.41 10.33
C ILE A 143 6.83 -30.32 10.96
N ALA A 144 7.64 -29.79 11.87
CA ALA A 144 8.65 -30.58 12.57
C ALA A 144 8.02 -31.69 13.44
N ARG A 145 6.94 -31.39 14.16
CA ARG A 145 6.21 -32.37 14.98
C ARG A 145 5.68 -33.51 14.14
N TYR A 146 5.02 -33.19 13.02
CA TYR A 146 4.51 -34.20 12.11
C TYR A 146 5.64 -35.07 11.56
N ARG A 147 6.71 -34.46 11.03
CA ARG A 147 7.86 -35.18 10.47
C ARG A 147 8.61 -36.03 11.49
N SER A 148 8.62 -35.61 12.77
CA SER A 148 9.20 -36.40 13.87
C SER A 148 8.36 -37.61 14.27
N GLY A 149 7.12 -37.71 13.76
CA GLY A 149 6.21 -38.81 14.08
C GLY A 149 5.54 -38.67 15.44
N GLN A 150 5.53 -37.48 16.05
CA GLN A 150 4.96 -37.25 17.39
C GLN A 150 3.47 -37.63 17.48
N TYR A 151 2.76 -37.64 16.35
CA TYR A 151 1.36 -38.07 16.24
C TYR A 151 1.16 -39.60 16.14
N ASN A 152 2.24 -40.39 16.11
CA ASN A 152 2.15 -41.86 16.13
C ASN A 152 2.19 -42.44 17.55
N ASP A 153 2.55 -41.63 18.55
CA ASP A 153 2.77 -42.05 19.94
C ASP A 153 1.53 -41.83 20.85
N GLU A 154 0.42 -41.32 20.32
CA GLU A 154 -0.88 -41.10 21.01
C GLU A 154 -1.96 -42.10 20.57
#